data_AF-A0A8T0BZI9-F1
#
_entry.id   AF-A0A8T0BZI9-F1
#
_cell.length_a   1.000
_cell.length_b   1.000
_cell.length_c   1.000
_cell.angle_alpha   90.00
_cell.angle_beta   90.00
_cell.angle_gamma   90.00
#
_symmetry.space_group_name_H-M   'P 1'
#
loop_
_entity.id
_entity.type
_entity.pdbx_description
1 polymer ?
#
loop_
_entity_poly.entity_id
_entity_poly.type
_entity_poly.pdbx_seq_one_letter_code
_entity_poly.pdbx_strand_id
1 'polypeptide(L)' 'MVSGGCTRGTNLFLSADENLFKETYSLLLSAYATGKPIKIYVDGCQATHGYPLIKEVLAQ' A
#
# COMPACT_ATOMS: atom_id res chain seq x y z
N MET A 1 19.20 -1.54 12.60
CA MET A 1 18.89 -0.40 11.72
C MET A 1 19.32 -0.77 10.32
N VAL A 2 18.38 -1.02 9.41
CA VAL A 2 18.73 -1.06 7.98
C VAL A 2 18.77 0.39 7.54
N SER A 3 19.94 0.87 7.16
CA SER A 3 20.14 2.19 6.59
C SER A 3 19.23 2.39 5.37
N GLY A 4 18.19 3.21 5.50
CA GLY A 4 17.63 3.99 4.39
C GLY A 4 16.51 3.40 3.52
N GLY A 5 15.80 2.35 3.91
CA GLY A 5 14.61 1.93 3.13
C GLY A 5 13.83 0.75 3.67
N CYS A 6 12.55 0.67 3.30
CA CYS A 6 11.68 -0.46 3.60
C CYS A 6 12.22 -1.76 2.99
N THR A 7 11.79 -2.90 3.54
CA THR A 7 12.03 -4.22 2.97
C THR A 7 11.68 -4.19 1.49
N ARG A 8 12.70 -4.23 0.63
CA ARG A 8 12.52 -4.24 -0.82
C ARG A 8 11.86 -5.55 -1.21
N GLY A 9 10.59 -5.48 -1.56
CA GLY A 9 9.79 -6.63 -1.96
C GLY A 9 8.57 -6.20 -2.76
N THR A 10 7.89 -7.17 -3.36
CA THR A 10 6.63 -6.95 -4.09
C THR A 10 5.43 -6.71 -3.16
N ASN A 11 5.63 -6.87 -1.86
CA ASN A 11 4.57 -6.79 -0.86
C ASN A 11 4.48 -5.37 -0.30
N LEU A 12 3.25 -4.87 -0.20
CA LEU A 12 2.91 -3.58 0.40
C LEU A 12 2.01 -3.82 1.61
N PHE A 13 2.04 -2.91 2.58
CA PHE A 13 1.21 -3.00 3.77
C PHE A 13 0.11 -1.95 3.75
N LEU A 14 -1.14 -2.38 3.81
CA LEU A 14 -2.29 -1.51 4.03
C LEU A 14 -2.68 -1.60 5.51
N SER A 15 -2.56 -0.50 6.24
CA SER A 15 -2.90 -0.48 7.67
C SER A 15 -4.40 -0.43 7.89
N ALA A 16 -4.91 -1.32 8.75
CA ALA A 16 -6.31 -1.29 9.19
C ALA A 16 -6.62 -0.08 10.08
N ASP A 17 -5.60 0.54 10.67
CA ASP A 17 -5.71 1.72 11.53
C ASP A 17 -5.82 3.03 10.73
N GLU A 18 -5.51 3.02 9.43
CA GLU A 18 -5.70 4.19 8.58
C GLU A 18 -7.19 4.35 8.24
N ASN A 19 -7.71 5.57 8.42
CA ASN A 19 -9.03 5.94 7.92
C ASN A 19 -9.09 5.57 6.42
N LEU A 20 -10.17 4.93 6.00
CA LEU A 20 -10.41 4.48 4.62
C LEU A 20 -9.77 3.15 4.21
N PHE A 21 -9.40 2.27 5.16
CA PHE A 21 -8.93 0.91 4.84
C PHE A 21 -9.88 0.16 3.88
N LYS A 22 -11.19 0.17 4.17
CA LYS A 22 -12.19 -0.60 3.41
C LYS A 22 -12.36 -0.07 1.99
N GLU A 23 -12.38 1.24 1.85
CA GLU A 23 -12.50 1.96 0.59
C GLU A 23 -11.27 1.73 -0.27
N THR A 24 -10.07 1.88 0.33
CA THR A 24 -8.79 1.63 -0.36
C THR A 24 -8.67 0.18 -0.79
N TYR A 25 -9.04 -0.77 0.07
CA TYR A 25 -9.04 -2.19 -0.27
C TYR A 25 -10.04 -2.51 -1.40
N SER A 26 -11.23 -1.92 -1.36
CA SER A 26 -12.24 -2.09 -2.42
C SER A 26 -11.76 -1.53 -3.77
N LEU A 27 -11.08 -0.38 -3.75
CA LEU A 27 -10.46 0.20 -4.93
C LEU A 27 -9.37 -0.71 -5.51
N LEU A 28 -8.46 -1.22 -4.67
CA LEU A 28 -7.41 -2.16 -5.08
C LEU A 28 -8.00 -3.42 -5.71
N LEU A 29 -9.04 -4.00 -5.08
CA LEU A 29 -9.70 -5.20 -5.58
C LEU A 29 -10.40 -4.96 -6.92
N SER A 30 -11.10 -3.84 -7.06
CA SER A 30 -11.78 -3.48 -8.32
C SER A 30 -10.78 -3.21 -9.46
N ALA A 31 -9.66 -2.54 -9.18
CA ALA A 31 -8.60 -2.31 -10.15
C ALA A 31 -7.99 -3.63 -10.63
N TYR A 32 -7.71 -4.56 -9.72
CA TYR A 32 -7.24 -5.90 -10.05
C TYR A 32 -8.25 -6.67 -10.93
N ALA A 33 -9.53 -6.67 -10.55
CA ALA A 33 -10.57 -7.37 -11.30
C ALA A 33 -10.81 -6.80 -12.70
N THR A 34 -10.59 -5.50 -12.89
CA THR A 34 -10.80 -4.80 -14.17
C THR A 34 -9.53 -4.65 -15.00
N GLY A 35 -8.38 -5.06 -14.48
CA GLY A 35 -7.07 -4.86 -15.12
C GLY A 35 -6.70 -3.39 -15.29
N LYS A 36 -7.30 -2.47 -14.52
CA LYS A 36 -7.01 -1.04 -14.61
C LYS A 36 -5.73 -0.71 -13.85
N PRO A 37 -4.82 0.08 -14.45
CA PRO A 37 -3.63 0.53 -13.75
C PRO A 37 -4.00 1.54 -12.64
N ILE A 38 -3.27 1.47 -11.53
CA ILE A 38 -3.41 2.35 -10.38
C ILE A 38 -2.04 2.85 -9.94
N LYS A 39 -1.99 4.02 -9.30
CA LYS A 39 -0.79 4.53 -8.63
C LYS A 39 -0.94 4.35 -7.13
N ILE A 40 0.09 3.77 -6.51
CA ILE A 40 0.15 3.55 -5.07
C ILE A 40 1.24 4.47 -4.50
N TYR A 41 0.85 5.34 -3.58
CA TYR A 41 1.76 6.18 -2.82
C TYR A 41 2.07 5.50 -1.50
N VAL A 42 3.35 5.38 -1.20
CA VAL A 42 3.84 4.76 0.03
C VAL A 42 4.56 5.78 0.89
N ASP A 43 4.37 5.71 2.21
CA ASP A 43 5.02 6.60 3.17
C ASP A 43 5.59 5.80 4.35
N GLY A 44 6.91 5.73 4.43
CA GLY A 44 7.59 4.95 5.45
C GLY A 44 7.32 3.44 5.36
N CYS A 45 7.58 2.75 6.46
CA CYS A 45 7.55 1.29 6.55
C CYS A 45 6.75 0.83 7.77
N GLN A 46 6.06 -0.30 7.63
CA GLN A 46 5.36 -0.94 8.75
C GLN A 46 6.38 -1.45 9.78
N ALA A 47 6.12 -1.18 11.06
CA ALA A 47 7.11 -1.34 12.14
C ALA A 47 7.54 -2.79 12.43
N THR A 48 6.69 -3.78 12.14
CA THR A 48 6.87 -5.20 12.48
C THR A 48 7.59 -5.99 11.39
N HIS A 49 7.28 -5.73 10.13
CA HIS A 49 7.71 -6.51 8.97
C HIS A 49 8.55 -5.67 7.98
N GLY A 50 8.58 -4.35 8.17
CA GLY A 50 9.37 -3.44 7.34
C GLY A 50 8.83 -3.22 5.94
N TYR A 51 7.62 -3.67 5.62
CA TYR A 51 7.02 -3.45 4.29
C TYR A 51 6.63 -1.98 4.08
N PRO A 52 6.68 -1.46 2.83
CA PRO A 52 6.22 -0.11 2.54
C PRO A 52 4.75 0.07 2.93
N LEU A 53 4.45 1.15 3.65
CA LEU A 53 3.10 1.46 4.10
C LEU A 53 2.34 2.20 2.99
N ILE A 54 1.18 1.70 2.58
CA ILE A 54 0.31 2.38 1.62
C ILE A 54 -0.31 3.60 2.31
N LYS A 55 -0.11 4.78 1.73
CA LYS A 55 -0.71 6.03 2.18
C LYS A 55 -1.91 6.44 1.35
N GLU A 56 -1.84 6.25 0.03
CA GLU A 56 -2.90 6.65 -0.90
C GLU A 56 -2.89 5.76 -2.16
N VAL A 57 -4.07 5.55 -2.74
CA VAL A 57 -4.24 4.84 -4.01
C VAL A 57 -5.07 5.71 -4.96
N LEU A 58 -4.52 5.99 -6.14
CA LEU A 58 -5.20 6.76 -7.19
C LEU A 58 -5.49 5.87 -8.40
N ALA A 59 -6.74 5.87 -8.85
CA ALA A 59 -7.11 5.30 -10.15
C ALA A 59 -6.59 6.20 -11.28
N GLN A 60 -6.05 5.59 -12.33
CA GLN A 60 -5.64 6.30 -13.55
C GLN A 60 -6.78 6.36 -14.58
#